data_AF-A0A5C8T136-F1
#
_entry.id   AF-A0A5C8T136-F1
#
_cell.length_a   1.000
_cell.length_b   1.000
_cell.length_c   1.000
_cell.angle_alpha   90.00
_cell.angle_beta   90.00
_cell.angle_gamma   90.00
#
_symmetry.space_group_name_H-M   'P 1'
#
loop_
_entity.id
_entity.type
_entity.pdbx_description
1 polymer ?
#
loop_
_entity_poly.entity_id
_entity_poly.type
_entity_poly.pdbx_seq_one_letter_code
_entity_poly.pdbx_strand_id
1 'polypeptide(L)' 'MARALLIVLDSVGIGGAPDAERYGDAGSDTVGHIAEACAAGRA' A
#
# COMPACT_ATOMS: atom_id res chain seq x y z
N MET A 1 4.66 -16.63 -29.49
CA MET A 1 5.10 -15.59 -28.54
C MET A 1 4.42 -15.83 -27.20
N ALA A 2 5.15 -15.76 -26.09
CA ALA A 2 4.54 -15.80 -24.75
C ALA A 2 3.80 -14.48 -24.47
N ARG A 3 2.72 -14.55 -23.68
CA ARG A 3 1.90 -13.39 -23.28
C ARG A 3 2.03 -13.16 -21.78
N ALA A 4 1.99 -11.91 -21.36
CA ALA A 4 1.90 -11.52 -19.94
C ALA A 4 0.63 -10.69 -19.71
N LEU A 5 0.11 -10.74 -18.49
CA LEU A 5 -0.94 -9.85 -17.99
C LEU A 5 -0.30 -8.92 -16.97
N LEU A 6 -0.35 -7.62 -17.23
CA LEU A 6 0.09 -6.60 -16.29
C LEU A 6 -1.14 -5.99 -15.64
N ILE A 7 -1.21 -6.06 -14.31
CA ILE A 7 -2.28 -5.46 -13.52
C ILE A 7 -1.64 -4.46 -12.58
N VAL A 8 -2.08 -3.21 -12.65
CA VAL A 8 -1.66 -2.14 -11.75
C VAL A 8 -2.83 -1.87 -10.81
N LEU A 9 -2.57 -2.03 -9.51
CA LEU A 9 -3.49 -1.59 -8.47
C LEU A 9 -3.04 -0.20 -8.05
N ASP A 10 -3.67 0.82 -8.63
CA ASP A 10 -3.25 2.21 -8.41
C ASP A 10 -3.35 2.57 -6.92
N SER A 11 -2.32 3.25 -6.40
CA SER A 11 -2.15 3.63 -4.99
C SER A 11 -2.08 2.50 -3.92
N VAL A 12 -2.11 1.22 -4.30
CA VAL A 12 -2.11 0.10 -3.33
C VAL A 12 -0.68 -0.19 -2.82
N GLY A 13 -0.21 0.65 -1.89
CA GLY A 13 1.08 0.50 -1.20
C GLY A 13 1.08 -0.57 -0.08
N ILE A 14 2.24 -1.15 0.21
CA ILE A 14 2.43 -2.22 1.20
C ILE A 14 3.45 -1.83 2.29
N GLY A 15 3.41 -0.57 2.70
CA GLY A 15 4.37 0.05 3.62
C GLY A 15 5.24 1.12 2.96
N GLY A 16 5.79 2.00 3.78
CA GLY A 16 6.62 3.12 3.36
C GLY A 16 7.95 2.67 2.78
N ALA A 17 8.42 3.39 1.74
CA ALA A 17 9.76 3.19 1.20
C ALA A 17 10.84 3.63 2.22
N PRO A 18 12.10 3.19 2.06
CA PRO A 18 13.19 3.58 2.97
C PRO A 18 13.42 5.09 3.10
N ASP A 19 12.97 5.88 2.14
CA ASP A 19 13.11 7.34 2.10
C ASP A 19 11.80 8.10 2.39
N ALA A 20 10.76 7.43 2.89
CA ALA A 20 9.45 8.01 3.16
C ALA A 20 9.51 9.28 4.05
N GLU A 21 10.46 9.35 5.00
CA GLU A 21 10.68 10.55 5.81
C GLU A 21 10.97 11.80 4.99
N ARG A 22 11.68 11.69 3.87
CA ARG A 22 12.02 12.82 3.00
C ARG A 22 10.80 13.43 2.31
N TYR A 23 9.72 12.65 2.21
CA TYR A 23 8.46 13.02 1.59
C TYR A 23 7.38 13.37 2.62
N GLY A 24 7.67 13.24 3.91
CA GLY A 24 6.67 13.43 4.97
C GLY A 24 5.72 12.24 5.14
N ASP A 25 6.04 11.09 4.55
CA ASP A 25 5.21 9.87 4.54
C ASP A 25 5.70 8.82 5.55
N ALA A 26 6.43 9.25 6.58
CA ALA A 26 6.91 8.36 7.64
C ALA A 26 5.73 7.62 8.30
N GLY A 27 5.79 6.29 8.31
CA GLY A 27 4.73 5.44 8.86
C GLY A 27 3.57 5.13 7.92
N SER A 28 3.59 5.60 6.67
CA SER A 28 2.57 5.23 5.67
C SER A 28 2.57 3.72 5.39
N ASP A 29 1.41 3.07 5.54
CA ASP A 29 1.18 1.67 5.16
C ASP A 29 -0.28 1.48 4.72
N THR A 30 -0.54 1.58 3.41
CA THR A 30 -1.91 1.57 2.87
C THR A 30 -2.63 0.25 3.16
N VAL A 31 -2.06 -0.87 2.73
CA VAL A 31 -2.70 -2.18 2.94
C VAL A 31 -2.73 -2.55 4.42
N GLY A 32 -1.67 -2.27 5.18
CA GLY A 32 -1.65 -2.53 6.62
C GLY A 32 -2.76 -1.79 7.37
N HIS A 33 -2.86 -0.46 7.20
CA HIS A 33 -3.88 0.33 7.87
C HIS A 33 -5.31 -0.01 7.42
N ILE A 34 -5.52 -0.37 6.14
CA ILE A 34 -6.83 -0.86 5.67
C ILE A 34 -7.18 -2.19 6.36
N ALA A 35 -6.24 -3.14 6.41
CA ALA A 35 -6.46 -4.42 7.07
C ALA A 35 -6.80 -4.25 8.56
N GLU A 36 -6.10 -3.36 9.26
CA GLU A 36 -6.39 -2.99 10.64
C GLU A 36 -7.78 -2.36 10.81
N ALA A 37 -8.19 -1.45 9.92
CA ALA A 37 -9.51 -0.85 9.94
C ALA A 37 -10.62 -1.89 9.72
N CYS A 38 -10.44 -2.79 8.76
CA CYS A 38 -11.37 -3.91 8.50
C CYS A 38 -11.47 -4.84 9.71
N ALA A 39 -10.34 -5.25 10.30
CA ALA A 39 -10.32 -6.11 11.47
C ALA A 39 -10.99 -5.45 12.70
N ALA A 40 -10.91 -4.13 12.81
CA ALA A 40 -11.57 -3.35 13.84
C ALA A 40 -13.06 -3.04 13.55
N GLY A 41 -13.61 -3.46 12.39
CA GLY A 41 -14.98 -3.15 11.99
C GLY A 41 -15.23 -1.66 11.71
N ARG A 42 -14.20 -0.92 11.29
CA ARG A 42 -14.24 0.52 11.00
C ARG A 42 -14.23 0.86 9.50
N ALA A 43 -14.30 -0.16 8.64
CA ALA A 43 -14.29 -0.03 7.19
C ALA A 43 -15.71 0.10 6.62
#